data_AF-A0A1H9MHI3-F1
#
_entry.id   AF-A0A1H9MHI3-F1
#
_cell.length_a   1.000
_cell.length_b   1.000
_cell.length_c   1.000
_cell.angle_alpha   90.00
_cell.angle_beta   90.00
_cell.angle_gamma   90.00
#
_symmetry.space_group_name_H-M   'P 1'
#
loop_
_entity.id
_entity.type
_entity.pdbx_description
1 polymer ?
#
loop_
_entity_poly.entity_id
_entity_poly.type
_entity_poly.pdbx_seq_one_letter_code
_entity_poly.pdbx_strand_id
1 'polypeptide(L)'
;MRTADQRSGRTETDESLETSSAETLFDARRREALCLLDFSPEALTVAGGNDREEGIATIFARLAKLDEDAVFSILAVVMGETLAIDSVLVDLLGLWLKVDMAALWQADDAFFEPLRDRKIVNAMLREVAGKKVADANLTEKVKTQKAIIRDHLGGTNDRTKVEGWVPKWLAFPPATYAGRPLPTLDRHKSVAALGKRLPACPRPAQPLAANARQPESQAAPAPDIAEPGYAIAAE
;
A
#
# COMPACT_ATOMS: atom_id res chain seq x y z
N MET A 1 -10.60 -13.66 3.48
CA MET A 1 -9.40 -13.74 2.63
C MET A 1 -8.51 -12.56 2.99
N ARG A 2 -7.26 -12.80 3.40
CA ARG A 2 -6.31 -11.72 3.70
C ARG A 2 -5.75 -11.17 2.39
N THR A 3 -5.25 -9.94 2.39
CA THR A 3 -4.57 -9.37 1.21
C THR A 3 -3.44 -10.27 0.72
N ALA A 4 -2.68 -10.88 1.63
CA ALA A 4 -1.61 -11.81 1.30
C ALA A 4 -2.07 -13.13 0.62
N ASP A 5 -3.36 -13.48 0.72
CA ASP A 5 -3.92 -14.70 0.12
C ASP A 5 -4.60 -14.41 -1.24
N GLN A 6 -4.41 -13.21 -1.80
CA GLN A 6 -5.02 -12.82 -3.08
C GLN A 6 -4.39 -13.59 -4.24
N ARG A 7 -5.20 -14.44 -4.86
CA ARG A 7 -5.01 -14.87 -6.25
C ARG A 7 -6.33 -14.70 -6.96
N SER A 8 -6.33 -14.05 -8.10
CA SER A 8 -7.49 -14.04 -8.97
C SER A 8 -7.54 -15.35 -9.76
N GLY A 9 -8.71 -15.68 -10.30
CA GLY A 9 -8.83 -16.78 -11.26
C GLY A 9 -8.38 -16.41 -12.68
N ARG A 10 -7.77 -15.23 -12.88
CA ARG A 10 -7.42 -14.67 -14.20
C ARG A 10 -6.00 -14.09 -14.18
N THR A 11 -5.10 -14.72 -14.92
CA THR A 11 -3.67 -14.34 -14.96
C THR A 11 -3.46 -12.85 -15.22
N GLU A 12 -4.26 -12.22 -16.08
CA GLU A 12 -4.10 -10.79 -16.40
C GLU A 12 -4.41 -9.88 -15.21
N THR A 13 -5.30 -10.31 -14.30
CA THR A 13 -5.61 -9.56 -13.07
C THR A 13 -4.49 -9.72 -12.04
N ASP A 14 -3.86 -10.90 -11.97
CA ASP A 14 -2.72 -11.14 -11.10
C ASP A 14 -1.50 -10.31 -11.57
N GLU A 15 -1.19 -10.34 -12.86
CA GLU A 15 -0.11 -9.53 -13.46
C GLU A 15 -0.33 -8.02 -13.24
N SER A 16 -1.57 -7.54 -13.41
CA SER A 16 -1.96 -6.16 -13.12
C SER A 16 -1.71 -5.78 -11.67
N LEU A 17 -2.08 -6.65 -10.73
CA LEU A 17 -1.88 -6.43 -9.30
C LEU A 17 -0.39 -6.39 -8.95
N GLU A 18 0.38 -7.38 -9.40
CA GLU A 18 1.83 -7.52 -9.15
C GLU A 18 2.62 -6.31 -9.67
N THR A 19 2.18 -5.72 -10.78
CA THR A 19 2.85 -4.55 -11.40
C THR A 19 2.26 -3.20 -10.96
N SER A 20 1.27 -3.21 -10.07
CA SER A 20 0.63 -1.98 -9.60
C SER A 20 1.57 -1.13 -8.74
N SER A 21 1.39 0.20 -8.77
CA SER A 21 2.18 1.11 -7.94
C SER A 21 1.93 0.89 -6.45
N ALA A 22 0.70 0.56 -6.05
CA ALA A 22 0.35 0.23 -4.67
C ALA A 22 1.11 -1.02 -4.17
N GLU A 23 1.12 -2.12 -4.95
CA GLU A 23 1.86 -3.33 -4.55
C GLU A 23 3.37 -3.06 -4.54
N THR A 24 3.90 -2.37 -5.55
CA THR A 24 5.33 -2.00 -5.59
C THR A 24 5.76 -1.22 -4.34
N LEU A 25 4.98 -0.23 -3.93
CA LEU A 25 5.25 0.58 -2.74
C LEU A 25 5.14 -0.24 -1.45
N PHE A 26 4.14 -1.12 -1.37
CA PHE A 26 3.93 -1.96 -0.19
C PHE A 26 5.01 -3.04 -0.06
N ASP A 27 5.39 -3.68 -1.16
CA ASP A 27 6.44 -4.68 -1.26
C ASP A 27 7.81 -4.10 -0.89
N ALA A 28 8.11 -2.85 -1.24
CA ALA A 28 9.30 -2.16 -0.74
C ALA A 28 9.34 -2.10 0.80
N ARG A 29 8.21 -1.76 1.45
CA ARG A 29 8.09 -1.78 2.92
C ARG A 29 8.14 -3.18 3.50
N ARG A 30 7.58 -4.17 2.80
CA ARG A 30 7.65 -5.58 3.19
C ARG A 30 9.11 -6.03 3.25
N ARG A 31 9.91 -5.74 2.22
CA ARG A 31 11.35 -6.08 2.20
C ARG A 31 12.15 -5.40 3.31
N GLU A 32 11.85 -4.13 3.62
CA GLU A 32 12.45 -3.43 4.77
C GLU A 32 12.15 -4.18 6.09
N ALA A 33 10.88 -4.56 6.31
CA ALA A 33 10.47 -5.30 7.50
C ALA A 33 11.08 -6.72 7.59
N LEU A 34 11.18 -7.44 6.47
CA LEU A 34 11.85 -8.74 6.40
C LEU A 34 13.34 -8.61 6.78
N CYS A 35 14.01 -7.57 6.29
CA CYS A 35 15.42 -7.31 6.61
C CYS A 35 15.62 -7.03 8.11
N LEU A 36 14.77 -6.21 8.73
CA LEU A 36 14.84 -5.92 10.17
C LEU A 36 14.64 -7.17 11.04
N LEU A 37 13.82 -8.10 10.57
CA LEU A 37 13.55 -9.37 11.23
C LEU A 37 14.52 -10.49 10.82
N ASP A 38 15.54 -10.19 9.99
CA ASP A 38 16.50 -11.17 9.50
C ASP A 38 15.80 -12.40 8.89
N PHE A 39 14.70 -12.13 8.18
CA PHE A 39 13.97 -13.12 7.38
C PHE A 39 14.54 -13.17 5.96
N SER A 40 14.26 -14.28 5.26
CA SER A 40 14.59 -14.38 3.84
C SER A 40 13.97 -13.23 3.05
N PRO A 41 14.73 -12.55 2.16
CA PRO A 41 14.19 -11.50 1.30
C PRO A 41 13.16 -12.04 0.29
N GLU A 42 13.15 -13.35 0.06
CA GLU A 42 12.19 -14.06 -0.82
C GLU A 42 10.90 -14.46 -0.08
N ALA A 43 10.77 -14.16 1.20
CA ALA A 43 9.55 -14.43 1.95
C ALA A 43 8.39 -13.57 1.42
N LEU A 44 7.27 -14.21 1.09
CA LEU A 44 6.10 -13.53 0.51
C LEU A 44 5.37 -12.62 1.51
N THR A 45 5.47 -12.90 2.82
CA THR A 45 4.80 -12.16 3.89
C THR A 45 5.71 -12.00 5.11
N VAL A 46 5.49 -10.94 5.88
CA VAL A 46 6.05 -10.80 7.24
C VAL A 46 5.18 -11.56 8.24
N ALA A 47 3.85 -11.46 8.10
CA ALA A 47 2.88 -12.14 8.94
C ALA A 47 2.79 -13.65 8.63
N GLY A 48 2.32 -14.43 9.60
CA GLY A 48 2.04 -15.87 9.43
C GLY A 48 3.07 -16.82 10.03
N GLY A 49 4.22 -16.31 10.52
CA GLY A 49 5.40 -17.07 10.94
C GLY A 49 5.30 -18.04 12.12
N ASN A 50 4.12 -18.58 12.44
CA ASN A 50 3.99 -19.71 13.36
C ASN A 50 4.41 -21.05 12.73
N ASP A 51 4.63 -21.08 11.41
CA ASP A 51 5.08 -22.23 10.61
C ASP A 51 6.54 -22.14 10.15
N ARG A 52 7.25 -21.06 10.50
CA ARG A 52 8.68 -20.89 10.19
C ARG A 52 9.51 -21.72 11.16
N GLU A 53 10.66 -22.22 10.70
CA GLU A 53 11.65 -22.91 11.55
C GLU A 53 12.06 -22.06 12.77
N GLU A 54 11.96 -20.73 12.64
CA GLU A 54 12.22 -19.75 13.67
C GLU A 54 10.97 -19.53 14.54
N GLY A 55 10.99 -20.06 15.76
CA GLY A 55 9.89 -19.87 16.71
C GLY A 55 9.71 -18.42 17.18
N ILE A 56 8.53 -18.12 17.76
CA ILE A 56 8.14 -16.78 18.26
C ILE A 56 9.16 -16.13 19.21
N ALA A 57 9.92 -16.93 19.97
CA ALA A 57 10.97 -16.45 20.86
C ALA A 57 12.12 -15.76 20.10
N THR A 58 12.49 -16.27 18.92
CA THR A 58 13.51 -15.68 18.04
C THR A 58 13.03 -14.34 17.49
N ILE A 59 11.79 -14.27 17.03
CA ILE A 59 11.16 -13.03 16.54
C ILE A 59 11.17 -11.98 17.66
N PHE A 60 10.76 -12.36 18.88
CA PHE A 60 10.79 -11.46 20.03
C PHE A 60 12.22 -10.95 20.32
N ALA A 61 13.21 -11.83 20.34
CA ALA A 61 14.60 -11.44 20.58
C ALA A 61 15.17 -10.49 19.52
N ARG A 62 14.70 -10.56 18.27
CA ARG A 62 15.04 -9.61 17.20
C ARG A 62 14.34 -8.27 17.42
N LEU A 63 13.03 -8.27 17.66
CA LEU A 63 12.25 -7.07 17.95
C LEU A 63 12.77 -6.30 19.18
N ALA A 64 13.19 -7.00 20.23
CA ALA A 64 13.70 -6.40 21.47
C ALA A 64 15.01 -5.60 21.27
N LYS A 65 15.69 -5.73 20.12
CA LYS A 65 16.90 -4.99 19.76
C LYS A 65 16.63 -3.78 18.88
N LEU A 66 15.40 -3.61 18.39
CA LEU A 66 15.01 -2.52 17.50
C LEU A 66 14.53 -1.32 18.30
N ASP A 67 14.63 -0.14 17.69
CA ASP A 67 13.98 1.06 18.23
C ASP A 67 12.47 1.03 17.98
N GLU A 68 11.77 1.96 18.63
CA GLU A 68 10.31 2.07 18.56
C GLU A 68 9.82 2.28 17.12
N ASP A 69 10.49 3.13 16.34
CA ASP A 69 10.11 3.45 14.96
C ASP A 69 10.21 2.23 14.03
N ALA A 70 11.26 1.42 14.18
CA ALA A 70 11.44 0.19 13.43
C ALA A 70 10.36 -0.85 13.80
N VAL A 71 10.02 -1.00 15.09
CA VAL A 71 8.94 -1.89 15.54
C VAL A 71 7.59 -1.44 14.98
N PHE A 72 7.27 -0.14 15.00
CA PHE A 72 6.03 0.39 14.42
C PHE A 72 5.96 0.23 12.90
N SER A 73 7.10 0.33 12.21
CA SER A 73 7.18 0.10 10.76
C SER A 73 6.86 -1.35 10.40
N ILE A 74 7.41 -2.32 11.14
CA ILE A 74 7.07 -3.75 11.00
C ILE A 74 5.59 -3.98 11.30
N LEU A 75 5.08 -3.39 12.39
CA LEU A 75 3.67 -3.50 12.77
C LEU A 75 2.75 -2.97 11.66
N ALA A 76 3.09 -1.85 11.03
CA ALA A 76 2.31 -1.28 9.93
C ALA A 76 2.20 -2.24 8.73
N VAL A 77 3.30 -2.90 8.36
CA VAL A 77 3.30 -3.93 7.30
C VAL A 77 2.42 -5.12 7.71
N VAL A 78 2.59 -5.65 8.92
CA VAL A 78 1.80 -6.78 9.44
C VAL A 78 0.30 -6.45 9.46
N MET A 79 -0.07 -5.23 9.87
CA MET A 79 -1.46 -4.75 9.82
C MET A 79 -1.99 -4.69 8.38
N GLY A 80 -1.18 -4.23 7.44
CA GLY A 80 -1.53 -4.21 6.01
C GLY A 80 -1.75 -5.60 5.42
N GLU A 81 -0.85 -6.55 5.69
CA GLU A 81 -0.93 -7.93 5.19
C GLU A 81 -2.12 -8.71 5.77
N THR A 82 -2.45 -8.44 7.04
CA THR A 82 -3.53 -9.14 7.76
C THR A 82 -4.91 -8.50 7.55
N LEU A 83 -4.99 -7.37 6.87
CA LEU A 83 -6.24 -6.71 6.57
C LEU A 83 -7.12 -7.63 5.71
N ALA A 84 -8.37 -7.82 6.14
CA ALA A 84 -9.34 -8.59 5.38
C ALA A 84 -9.82 -7.76 4.17
N ILE A 85 -9.73 -8.38 3.00
CA ILE A 85 -10.28 -7.82 1.77
C ILE A 85 -11.78 -7.64 1.93
N ASP A 86 -12.32 -6.59 1.32
CA ASP A 86 -13.77 -6.33 1.32
C ASP A 86 -14.34 -6.06 2.73
N SER A 87 -13.47 -5.80 3.71
CA SER A 87 -13.89 -5.48 5.07
C SER A 87 -14.28 -4.01 5.21
N VAL A 88 -15.21 -3.74 6.12
CA VAL A 88 -15.61 -2.38 6.50
C VAL A 88 -14.44 -1.55 7.04
N LEU A 89 -13.36 -2.22 7.50
CA LEU A 89 -12.15 -1.56 7.99
C LEU A 89 -11.36 -0.90 6.85
N VAL A 90 -11.35 -1.49 5.64
CA VAL A 90 -10.73 -0.87 4.46
C VAL A 90 -11.41 0.45 4.13
N ASP A 91 -12.75 0.46 4.11
CA ASP A 91 -13.55 1.66 3.85
C ASP A 91 -13.31 2.74 4.93
N LEU A 92 -13.18 2.34 6.19
CA LEU A 92 -12.88 3.26 7.30
C LEU A 92 -11.46 3.85 7.20
N LEU A 93 -10.46 3.01 6.94
CA LEU A 93 -9.06 3.40 6.83
C LEU A 93 -8.84 4.31 5.62
N GLY A 94 -9.44 4.00 4.47
CA GLY A 94 -9.33 4.84 3.27
C GLY A 94 -9.80 6.28 3.51
N LEU A 95 -10.90 6.46 4.25
CA LEU A 95 -11.37 7.79 4.67
C LEU A 95 -10.43 8.45 5.69
N TRP A 96 -10.01 7.69 6.70
CA TRP A 96 -9.26 8.23 7.82
C TRP A 96 -7.84 8.65 7.41
N LEU A 97 -7.16 7.80 6.65
CA LEU A 97 -5.83 8.05 6.06
C LEU A 97 -5.89 9.04 4.88
N LYS A 98 -7.10 9.38 4.40
CA LYS A 98 -7.32 10.22 3.22
C LYS A 98 -6.57 9.70 2.00
N VAL A 99 -6.74 8.40 1.73
CA VAL A 99 -6.05 7.72 0.63
C VAL A 99 -6.42 8.36 -0.70
N ASP A 100 -5.41 8.85 -1.41
CA ASP A 100 -5.56 9.29 -2.80
C ASP A 100 -5.37 8.10 -3.73
N MET A 101 -6.47 7.52 -4.18
CA MET A 101 -6.44 6.40 -5.11
C MET A 101 -5.91 6.79 -6.49
N ALA A 102 -5.96 8.06 -6.89
CA ALA A 102 -5.40 8.51 -8.17
C ALA A 102 -3.86 8.43 -8.18
N ALA A 103 -3.22 8.47 -7.01
CA ALA A 103 -1.78 8.29 -6.86
C ALA A 103 -1.35 6.82 -6.84
N LEU A 104 -2.27 5.91 -6.47
CA LEU A 104 -1.99 4.49 -6.23
C LEU A 104 -2.57 3.54 -7.28
N TRP A 105 -3.39 4.05 -8.18
CA TRP A 105 -4.10 3.25 -9.16
C TRP A 105 -4.21 3.95 -10.51
N GLN A 106 -4.13 3.16 -11.57
CA GLN A 106 -4.38 3.58 -12.94
C GLN A 106 -5.20 2.52 -13.67
N ALA A 107 -6.00 2.95 -14.65
CA ALA A 107 -6.79 2.03 -15.44
C ALA A 107 -5.91 1.29 -16.45
N ASP A 108 -6.09 -0.02 -16.53
CA ASP A 108 -5.40 -0.89 -17.47
C ASP A 108 -6.38 -1.85 -18.18
N ASP A 109 -5.84 -2.76 -18.98
CA ASP A 109 -6.68 -3.71 -19.70
C ASP A 109 -7.38 -4.71 -18.78
N ALA A 110 -6.74 -5.12 -17.68
CA ALA A 110 -7.36 -5.99 -16.68
C ALA A 110 -8.60 -5.35 -16.04
N PHE A 111 -8.60 -4.03 -15.84
CA PHE A 111 -9.76 -3.27 -15.40
C PHE A 111 -10.87 -3.21 -16.46
N PHE A 112 -10.52 -2.86 -17.71
CA PHE A 112 -11.54 -2.68 -18.74
C PHE A 112 -12.15 -3.99 -19.20
N GLU A 113 -11.40 -5.10 -19.21
CA GLU A 113 -11.85 -6.37 -19.74
C GLU A 113 -13.15 -6.86 -19.11
N PRO A 114 -13.34 -6.99 -17.78
CA PRO A 114 -14.58 -7.49 -17.18
C PRO A 114 -15.81 -6.58 -17.35
N LEU A 115 -15.68 -5.33 -17.74
CA LEU A 115 -16.82 -4.41 -17.82
C LEU A 115 -17.79 -4.80 -18.95
N ARG A 116 -19.07 -5.02 -18.63
CA ARG A 116 -20.11 -5.41 -19.60
C ARG A 116 -21.31 -4.45 -19.63
N ASP A 117 -21.60 -3.75 -18.53
CA ASP A 117 -22.76 -2.84 -18.45
C ASP A 117 -22.50 -1.55 -19.24
N ARG A 118 -23.22 -1.38 -20.36
CA ARG A 118 -23.14 -0.19 -21.22
C ARG A 118 -23.44 1.10 -20.46
N LYS A 119 -24.39 1.09 -19.51
CA LYS A 119 -24.75 2.30 -18.74
C LYS A 119 -23.61 2.74 -17.85
N ILE A 120 -22.90 1.78 -17.24
CA ILE A 120 -21.72 2.07 -16.41
C ILE A 120 -20.58 2.60 -17.27
N VAL A 121 -20.26 1.91 -18.38
CA VAL A 121 -19.17 2.33 -19.28
C VAL A 121 -19.44 3.71 -19.88
N ASN A 122 -20.68 3.99 -20.29
CA ASN A 122 -21.02 5.33 -20.80
C ASN A 122 -20.93 6.42 -19.72
N ALA A 123 -21.29 6.09 -18.47
CA ALA A 123 -21.15 7.03 -17.36
C ALA A 123 -19.67 7.33 -17.03
N MET A 124 -18.78 6.34 -17.14
CA MET A 124 -17.32 6.56 -17.07
C MET A 124 -16.82 7.41 -18.25
N LEU A 125 -17.27 7.10 -19.47
CA LEU A 125 -16.94 7.88 -20.66
C LEU A 125 -17.33 9.35 -20.50
N ARG A 126 -18.47 9.62 -19.85
CA ARG A 126 -18.91 10.99 -19.56
C ARG A 126 -18.00 11.72 -18.58
N GLU A 127 -17.38 11.04 -17.63
CA GLU A 127 -16.41 11.63 -16.70
C GLU A 127 -15.08 11.90 -17.37
N VAL A 128 -14.61 10.96 -18.20
CA VAL A 128 -13.29 11.03 -18.84
C VAL A 128 -13.31 11.94 -20.08
N ALA A 129 -14.27 11.75 -20.97
CA ALA A 129 -14.34 12.45 -22.27
C ALA A 129 -15.37 13.60 -22.30
N GLY A 130 -16.10 13.80 -21.20
CA GLY A 130 -17.15 14.79 -21.11
C GLY A 130 -18.49 14.38 -21.73
N LYS A 131 -19.52 15.17 -21.41
CA LYS A 131 -20.92 14.90 -21.78
C LYS A 131 -21.12 14.76 -23.29
N LYS A 132 -20.58 15.67 -24.10
CA LYS A 132 -20.81 15.68 -25.55
C LYS A 132 -20.33 14.39 -26.22
N VAL A 133 -19.14 13.91 -25.85
CA VAL A 133 -18.57 12.68 -26.39
C VAL A 133 -19.38 11.47 -25.93
N ALA A 134 -19.75 11.42 -24.65
CA ALA A 134 -20.57 10.32 -24.13
C ALA A 134 -21.95 10.23 -24.78
N ASP A 135 -22.62 11.38 -24.97
CA ASP A 135 -23.95 11.46 -25.58
C ASP A 135 -23.90 11.04 -27.08
N ALA A 136 -22.85 11.44 -27.81
CA ALA A 136 -22.63 11.03 -29.20
C ALA A 136 -22.37 9.53 -29.37
N ASN A 137 -21.89 8.85 -28.33
CA ASN A 137 -21.52 7.42 -28.36
C ASN A 137 -22.52 6.52 -27.61
N LEU A 138 -23.73 7.00 -27.33
CA LEU A 138 -24.74 6.24 -26.58
C LEU A 138 -25.13 4.91 -27.24
N THR A 139 -25.24 4.90 -28.57
CA THR A 139 -25.63 3.73 -29.38
C THR A 139 -24.44 2.85 -29.77
N GLU A 140 -23.22 3.31 -29.53
CA GLU A 140 -22.01 2.58 -29.87
C GLU A 140 -21.84 1.30 -29.05
N LYS A 141 -21.04 0.38 -29.61
CA LYS A 141 -20.68 -0.86 -28.91
C LYS A 141 -19.88 -0.52 -27.65
N VAL A 142 -20.05 -1.32 -26.59
CA VAL A 142 -19.32 -1.17 -25.32
C VAL A 142 -17.80 -1.18 -25.56
N LYS A 143 -17.32 -2.01 -26.50
CA LYS A 143 -15.91 -2.05 -26.91
C LYS A 143 -15.43 -0.69 -27.43
N THR A 144 -16.21 -0.02 -28.28
CA THR A 144 -15.90 1.31 -28.80
C THR A 144 -15.82 2.34 -27.67
N GLN A 145 -16.79 2.34 -26.75
CA GLN A 145 -16.79 3.26 -25.61
C GLN A 145 -15.56 3.06 -24.71
N LYS A 146 -15.19 1.81 -24.41
CA LYS A 146 -13.95 1.51 -23.65
C LYS A 146 -12.69 1.99 -24.38
N ALA A 147 -12.63 1.84 -25.71
CA ALA A 147 -11.49 2.32 -26.49
C ALA A 147 -11.35 3.85 -26.39
N ILE A 148 -12.46 4.59 -26.50
CA ILE A 148 -12.43 6.05 -26.34
C ILE A 148 -11.97 6.47 -24.94
N ILE A 149 -12.38 5.74 -23.90
CA ILE A 149 -11.89 5.99 -22.53
C ILE A 149 -10.37 5.80 -22.48
N ARG A 150 -9.87 4.65 -22.95
CA ARG A 150 -8.43 4.37 -22.99
C ARG A 150 -7.65 5.45 -23.73
N ASP A 151 -8.18 5.92 -24.86
CA ASP A 151 -7.50 6.93 -25.66
C ASP A 151 -7.37 8.28 -24.92
N HIS A 152 -8.39 8.68 -24.14
CA HIS A 152 -8.27 9.85 -23.27
C HIS A 152 -7.31 9.62 -22.10
N LEU A 153 -7.30 8.44 -21.48
CA LEU A 153 -6.39 8.16 -20.37
C LEU A 153 -4.92 8.06 -20.83
N GLY A 154 -4.71 7.52 -22.04
CA GLY A 154 -3.39 7.40 -22.66
C GLY A 154 -2.93 8.66 -23.40
N GLY A 155 -3.83 9.61 -23.69
CA GLY A 155 -3.51 10.77 -24.53
C GLY A 155 -3.20 10.40 -25.98
N THR A 156 -3.83 9.34 -26.50
CA THR A 156 -3.60 8.80 -27.85
C THR A 156 -4.74 9.20 -28.79
N ASN A 157 -4.57 8.95 -30.09
CA ASN A 157 -5.60 9.21 -31.11
C ASN A 157 -6.12 10.67 -31.09
N ASP A 158 -5.20 11.63 -30.99
CA ASP A 158 -5.46 13.08 -30.97
C ASP A 158 -6.37 13.57 -29.84
N ARG A 159 -6.42 12.82 -28.72
CA ARG A 159 -7.21 13.18 -27.54
C ARG A 159 -6.32 13.71 -26.43
N THR A 160 -6.82 14.72 -25.72
CA THR A 160 -6.14 15.28 -24.55
C THR A 160 -6.05 14.21 -23.46
N LYS A 161 -4.84 14.01 -22.93
CA LYS A 161 -4.59 13.08 -21.83
C LYS A 161 -5.34 13.52 -20.58
N VAL A 162 -6.08 12.60 -19.97
CA VAL A 162 -6.76 12.77 -18.70
C VAL A 162 -6.00 12.00 -17.64
N GLU A 163 -5.47 12.71 -16.66
CA GLU A 163 -4.70 12.13 -15.56
C GLU A 163 -5.53 12.08 -14.26
N GLY A 164 -5.16 11.16 -13.37
CA GLY A 164 -5.77 11.05 -12.04
C GLY A 164 -7.24 10.60 -12.04
N TRP A 165 -7.74 10.02 -13.13
CA TRP A 165 -9.08 9.45 -13.14
C TRP A 165 -9.13 8.13 -12.37
N VAL A 166 -10.11 8.02 -11.47
CA VAL A 166 -10.43 6.80 -10.74
C VAL A 166 -11.92 6.48 -10.88
N PRO A 167 -12.31 5.21 -11.03
CA PRO A 167 -13.70 4.81 -10.96
C PRO A 167 -14.31 5.20 -9.61
N LYS A 168 -15.54 5.71 -9.62
CA LYS A 168 -16.24 6.17 -8.41
C LYS A 168 -16.28 5.18 -7.25
N TRP A 169 -16.36 3.89 -7.53
CA TRP A 169 -16.44 2.85 -6.49
C TRP A 169 -15.09 2.55 -5.85
N LEU A 170 -13.99 2.99 -6.46
CA LEU A 170 -12.64 2.80 -5.95
C LEU A 170 -12.19 3.99 -5.09
N ALA A 171 -12.82 5.16 -5.24
CA ALA A 171 -12.49 6.35 -4.45
C ALA A 171 -12.95 6.24 -2.98
N PHE A 172 -12.39 7.11 -2.12
CA PHE A 172 -12.83 7.28 -0.73
C PHE A 172 -13.38 8.71 -0.53
N PRO A 173 -14.69 8.89 -0.26
CA PRO A 173 -15.73 7.87 -0.16
C PRO A 173 -16.12 7.25 -1.52
N PRO A 174 -16.54 5.97 -1.56
CA PRO A 174 -16.99 5.33 -2.79
C PRO A 174 -18.35 5.87 -3.21
N ALA A 175 -18.59 5.88 -4.52
CA ALA A 175 -19.86 6.22 -5.14
C ALA A 175 -20.24 5.25 -6.26
N THR A 176 -21.51 5.27 -6.66
CA THR A 176 -22.02 4.38 -7.71
C THR A 176 -22.21 5.11 -9.03
N TYR A 177 -22.15 4.35 -10.13
CA TYR A 177 -22.58 4.83 -11.44
C TYR A 177 -24.05 4.47 -11.66
N ALA A 178 -24.81 5.40 -12.22
CA ALA A 178 -26.20 5.20 -12.64
C ALA A 178 -27.11 4.58 -11.56
N GLY A 179 -26.84 4.85 -10.28
CA GLY A 179 -27.63 4.32 -9.15
C GLY A 179 -27.56 2.80 -8.97
N ARG A 180 -26.57 2.12 -9.59
CA ARG A 180 -26.37 0.68 -9.43
C ARG A 180 -25.94 0.36 -8.00
N PRO A 181 -26.52 -0.65 -7.33
CA PRO A 181 -26.08 -1.05 -6.00
C PRO A 181 -24.66 -1.64 -6.07
N LEU A 182 -23.84 -1.32 -5.08
CA LEU A 182 -22.48 -1.84 -4.93
C LEU A 182 -22.23 -2.15 -3.45
N PRO A 183 -21.78 -3.38 -3.10
CA PRO A 183 -21.50 -3.76 -1.71
C PRO A 183 -20.55 -2.79 -0.99
N THR A 184 -19.55 -2.26 -1.68
CA THR A 184 -18.60 -1.26 -1.16
C THR A 184 -19.29 0.00 -0.65
N LEU A 185 -20.34 0.46 -1.34
CA LEU A 185 -21.07 1.65 -0.89
C LEU A 185 -21.83 1.37 0.41
N ASP A 186 -22.42 0.18 0.55
CA ASP A 186 -23.19 -0.17 1.74
C ASP A 186 -22.29 -0.38 2.96
N ARG A 187 -21.11 -0.99 2.77
CA ARG A 187 -20.08 -1.04 3.81
C ARG A 187 -19.59 0.33 4.22
N HIS A 188 -19.26 1.19 3.26
CA HIS A 188 -18.87 2.57 3.56
C HIS A 188 -19.91 3.31 4.40
N LYS A 189 -21.20 3.21 4.03
CA LYS A 189 -22.30 3.83 4.79
C LYS A 189 -22.33 3.33 6.24
N SER A 190 -22.05 2.04 6.48
CA SER A 190 -22.06 1.45 7.82
C SER A 190 -20.99 2.04 8.75
N VAL A 191 -19.86 2.53 8.20
CA VAL A 191 -18.73 3.07 8.98
C VAL A 191 -18.57 4.59 8.86
N ALA A 192 -19.33 5.27 8.00
CA ALA A 192 -19.19 6.71 7.77
C ALA A 192 -19.35 7.56 9.05
N ALA A 193 -20.25 7.17 9.95
CA ALA A 193 -20.43 7.85 11.24
C ALA A 193 -19.23 7.61 12.19
N LEU A 194 -18.64 6.42 12.15
CA LEU A 194 -17.45 6.08 12.93
C LEU A 194 -16.23 6.85 12.43
N GLY A 195 -16.04 6.96 11.11
CA GLY A 195 -14.94 7.71 10.51
C GLY A 195 -14.89 9.18 10.94
N LYS A 196 -16.05 9.82 11.10
CA LYS A 196 -16.16 11.20 11.61
C LYS A 196 -15.75 11.37 13.08
N ARG A 197 -15.75 10.28 13.85
CA ARG A 197 -15.42 10.27 15.28
C ARG A 197 -13.95 9.93 15.54
N LEU A 198 -13.24 9.45 14.53
CA LEU A 198 -11.82 9.17 14.66
C LEU A 198 -11.04 10.48 14.83
N PRO A 199 -9.94 10.48 15.61
CA PRO A 199 -9.04 11.62 15.68
C PRO A 199 -8.46 11.91 14.29
N ALA A 200 -7.87 13.09 14.08
CA ALA A 200 -7.13 13.34 12.84
C ALA A 200 -6.03 12.28 12.67
N CYS A 201 -5.86 11.77 11.45
CA CYS A 201 -4.76 10.86 11.15
C CYS A 201 -3.44 11.54 11.53
N PRO A 202 -2.59 10.90 12.36
CA PRO A 202 -1.23 11.36 12.59
C PRO A 202 -0.52 11.55 11.24
N ARG A 203 0.32 12.58 11.14
CA ARG A 203 1.13 12.79 9.93
C ARG A 203 1.96 11.52 9.68
N PRO A 204 2.11 11.04 8.44
CA PRO A 204 2.97 9.89 8.16
C PRO A 204 4.35 10.14 8.77
N ALA A 205 4.83 9.15 9.52
CA ALA A 205 6.21 9.12 10.00
C ALA A 205 7.15 9.28 8.79
N GLN A 206 8.23 10.04 8.95
CA GLN A 206 9.24 10.15 7.90
C GLN A 206 9.76 8.75 7.56
N PRO A 207 10.11 8.45 6.30
CA PRO A 207 10.74 7.19 5.95
C PRO A 207 11.92 6.96 6.89
N LEU A 208 12.06 5.73 7.40
CA LEU A 208 13.18 5.31 8.23
C LEU A 208 14.47 5.72 7.50
N ALA A 209 15.11 6.80 7.95
CA ALA A 209 16.49 7.03 7.59
C ALA A 209 17.21 5.79 8.09
N ALA A 210 17.83 5.03 7.19
CA ALA A 210 18.73 3.96 7.58
C ALA A 210 19.72 4.60 8.57
N ASN A 211 19.53 4.36 9.86
CA ASN A 211 20.52 4.65 10.87
C ASN A 211 21.66 3.67 10.61
N ALA A 212 22.44 3.96 9.56
CA ALA A 212 23.82 3.60 9.52
C ALA A 212 24.41 4.22 10.78
N ARG A 213 24.56 3.40 11.83
CA ARG A 213 25.44 3.75 12.93
C ARG A 213 26.75 4.16 12.27
N GLN A 214 27.04 5.46 12.30
CA GLN A 214 28.39 5.92 12.03
C GLN A 214 29.29 5.12 12.98
N PRO A 215 30.36 4.48 12.51
CA PRO A 215 31.30 3.86 13.44
C PRO A 215 31.80 4.98 14.34
N GLU A 216 31.62 4.81 15.65
CA GLU A 216 32.15 5.71 16.67
C GLU A 216 33.65 5.87 16.43
N SER A 217 34.02 6.98 15.78
CA SER A 217 35.39 7.44 15.74
C SER A 217 35.64 8.19 17.04
N GLN A 218 36.09 7.47 18.06
CA GLN A 218 37.07 7.97 19.01
C GLN A 218 37.62 6.80 19.84
N ALA A 219 38.81 6.36 19.45
CA ALA A 219 39.69 5.61 20.33
C ALA A 219 40.03 6.50 21.54
N ALA A 220 39.57 6.11 22.71
CA ALA A 220 40.14 6.58 23.96
C ALA A 220 41.55 5.99 24.10
N PRO A 221 42.60 6.78 24.42
CA PRO A 221 43.90 6.21 24.72
C PRO A 221 43.81 5.41 26.03
N ALA A 222 44.50 4.26 26.05
CA ALA A 222 44.56 3.35 27.19
C ALA A 222 45.03 4.08 28.47
N PRO A 223 44.54 3.68 29.67
CA PRO A 223 45.05 4.23 30.91
C PRO A 223 46.50 3.81 31.12
N ASP A 224 47.32 4.79 31.45
CA ASP A 224 48.73 4.64 31.82
C ASP A 224 48.83 3.82 33.11
N ILE A 225 49.35 2.59 33.02
CA ILE A 225 49.61 1.75 34.18
C ILE A 225 50.95 2.21 34.77
N ALA A 226 50.89 3.06 35.78
CA ALA A 226 52.06 3.39 36.59
C ALA A 226 52.51 2.16 37.38
N GLU A 227 53.71 1.65 37.09
CA GLU A 227 54.34 0.61 37.90
C GLU A 227 54.71 1.16 39.30
N PRO A 228 54.45 0.41 40.38
CA PRO A 228 54.92 0.78 41.70
C PRO A 228 56.42 0.48 41.83
N GLY A 229 57.23 1.53 41.91
CA GLY A 229 58.66 1.45 42.20
C GLY A 229 58.94 0.82 43.57
N TYR A 230 59.64 -0.31 43.56
CA TYR A 230 60.21 -0.93 44.76
C TYR A 230 61.51 -0.19 45.13
N ALA A 231 61.45 0.65 46.17
CA ALA A 231 62.62 1.25 46.78
C ALA A 231 63.19 0.31 47.86
N ILE A 232 64.40 -0.19 47.62
CA ILE A 232 65.20 -0.93 48.61
C ILE A 232 65.94 0.10 49.44
N ALA A 233 65.60 0.23 50.73
CA ALA A 233 66.40 0.99 51.69
C ALA A 233 67.38 0.03 52.38
N ALA A 234 68.66 0.32 52.25
CA ALA A 234 69.74 -0.30 53.00
C ALA A 234 70.06 0.56 54.23
N GLU A 235 70.07 -0.06 55.40
CA GLU A 235 70.96 0.24 56.53
C GLU A 235 71.46 -1.08 57.12
#